data_AF-A0AAV2B0X9-F1
#
_entry.id   AF-A0AAV2B0X9-F1
#
_cell.length_a   1.000
_cell.length_b   1.000
_cell.length_c   1.000
_cell.angle_alpha   90.00
_cell.angle_beta   90.00
_cell.angle_gamma   90.00
#
_symmetry.space_group_name_H-M   'P 1'
#
loop_
_entity.id
_entity.type
_entity.pdbx_description
1 polymer ?
#
loop_
_entity_poly.entity_id
_entity_poly.type
_entity_poly.pdbx_seq_one_letter_code
_entity_poly.pdbx_strand_id
1 'polypeptide(L)'
;MHIYKLCKWFSEIKILFLYIGSFEEKRKKRKYFLGDFEEEDMESPSKARRILELANQQQNVKSATIKRLKRENFRLTKKVASLQSLLQDIQNKLLITESAKSILEVSIQGTPAELLLSRLKKPGSKQEYPAELRAFALTLHFYSSK
;
A
#
# COMPACT_ATOMS: atom_id res chain seq x y z
N MET A 1 41.39 -67.60 17.72
CA MET A 1 40.02 -67.55 18.28
C MET A 1 39.41 -66.13 18.37
N HIS A 2 40.04 -65.08 17.81
CA HIS A 2 39.53 -63.70 17.88
C HIS A 2 38.71 -63.27 16.65
N ILE A 3 39.02 -63.79 15.46
CA ILE A 3 38.38 -63.41 14.18
C ILE A 3 36.90 -63.82 14.13
N TYR A 4 36.55 -64.99 14.66
CA TYR A 4 35.16 -65.46 14.72
C TYR A 4 34.26 -64.61 15.61
N LYS A 5 34.80 -64.03 16.70
CA LYS A 5 34.05 -63.10 17.56
C LYS A 5 33.79 -61.77 16.85
N LEU A 6 34.78 -61.27 16.11
CA LEU A 6 34.64 -60.07 15.29
C LEU A 6 33.61 -60.23 14.16
N CYS A 7 33.64 -61.36 13.44
CA CYS A 7 32.67 -61.62 12.36
C CYS A 7 31.24 -61.79 12.90
N LYS A 8 31.07 -62.45 14.05
CA LYS A 8 29.78 -62.61 14.70
C LYS A 8 29.22 -61.26 15.15
N TRP A 9 30.06 -60.44 15.79
CA TRP A 9 29.68 -59.09 16.23
C TRP A 9 29.32 -58.17 15.05
N PHE A 10 30.09 -58.21 13.95
CA PHE A 10 29.74 -57.47 12.73
C PHE A 10 28.42 -57.91 12.10
N SER A 11 28.11 -59.22 12.14
CA SER A 11 26.86 -59.76 11.62
C SER A 11 25.67 -59.34 12.48
N GLU A 12 25.82 -59.38 13.81
CA GLU A 12 24.81 -58.91 14.77
C GLU A 12 24.54 -57.41 14.63
N ILE A 13 25.58 -56.59 14.44
CA ILE A 13 25.43 -55.15 14.16
C ILE A 13 24.71 -54.92 12.84
N LYS A 14 25.03 -55.68 11.80
CA LYS A 14 24.40 -55.54 10.49
C LYS A 14 22.92 -55.92 10.54
N ILE A 15 22.56 -56.95 11.31
CA ILE A 15 21.18 -57.35 11.58
C ILE A 15 20.44 -56.26 12.38
N LEU A 16 21.07 -55.73 13.42
CA LEU A 16 20.52 -54.61 14.20
C LEU A 16 20.32 -53.36 13.34
N PHE A 17 21.27 -53.04 12.44
CA PHE A 17 21.17 -51.89 11.55
C PHE A 17 20.06 -52.06 10.51
N LEU A 18 19.88 -53.27 9.97
CA LEU A 18 18.75 -53.60 9.09
C LEU A 18 17.41 -53.52 9.82
N TYR A 19 17.35 -54.01 11.05
CA TYR A 19 16.14 -53.98 11.89
C TYR A 19 15.76 -52.55 12.33
N ILE A 20 16.76 -51.72 12.66
CA ILE A 20 16.59 -50.29 12.97
C ILE A 20 16.17 -49.50 11.72
N GLY A 21 16.72 -49.82 10.54
CA GLY A 21 16.35 -49.21 9.26
C GLY A 21 14.89 -49.45 8.86
N SER A 22 14.28 -50.57 9.28
CA SER A 22 12.85 -50.83 9.13
C SER A 22 11.94 -50.14 10.16
N PHE A 23 12.50 -49.60 11.24
CA PHE A 23 11.76 -48.99 12.36
C PHE A 23 11.75 -47.44 12.31
N GLU A 24 12.15 -46.83 11.20
CA GLU A 24 11.78 -45.44 10.91
C GLU A 24 10.30 -45.37 10.55
N GLU A 25 9.43 -45.67 11.52
CA GLU A 25 8.04 -45.27 11.49
C GLU A 25 8.00 -43.74 11.50
N LYS A 26 7.88 -43.18 10.29
CA LYS A 26 7.69 -41.76 10.01
C LYS A 26 6.62 -41.22 10.95
N ARG A 27 7.01 -40.46 11.97
CA ARG A 27 6.05 -39.78 12.87
C ARG A 27 5.05 -39.01 12.01
N LYS A 28 3.79 -39.45 11.99
CA LYS A 28 2.74 -38.83 11.16
C LYS A 28 2.59 -37.37 11.57
N LYS A 29 2.96 -36.46 10.66
CA LYS A 29 2.80 -35.02 10.87
C LYS A 29 1.31 -34.71 11.00
N ARG A 30 0.98 -33.79 11.91
CA ARG A 30 -0.40 -33.30 12.05
C ARG A 30 -0.75 -32.48 10.80
N LYS A 31 -1.87 -32.82 10.16
CA LYS A 31 -2.43 -32.14 8.99
C LYS A 31 -3.33 -31.01 9.46
N TYR A 32 -3.06 -29.79 9.01
CA TYR A 32 -3.75 -28.58 9.46
C TYR A 32 -4.47 -27.86 8.32
N PHE A 33 -3.92 -27.90 7.12
CA PHE A 33 -4.48 -27.28 5.93
C PHE A 33 -5.12 -28.30 5.02
N LEU A 34 -6.01 -27.84 4.12
CA LEU A 34 -6.70 -28.75 3.21
C LEU A 34 -5.73 -29.46 2.26
N GLY A 35 -4.67 -28.76 1.85
CA GLY A 35 -3.61 -29.31 0.99
C GLY A 35 -2.67 -30.29 1.68
N ASP A 36 -2.81 -30.53 2.98
CA ASP A 36 -2.00 -31.53 3.69
C ASP A 36 -2.61 -32.95 3.57
N PHE A 37 -3.86 -33.06 3.11
CA PHE A 37 -4.58 -34.33 3.00
C PHE A 37 -4.35 -34.98 1.64
N GLU A 38 -4.17 -36.31 1.67
CA GLU A 38 -3.99 -37.15 0.48
C GLU A 38 -5.30 -37.89 0.17
N GLU A 39 -5.39 -38.49 -1.00
CA GLU A 39 -6.59 -39.21 -1.45
C GLU A 39 -6.92 -40.40 -0.52
N GLU A 40 -5.91 -41.08 0.03
CA GLU A 40 -6.13 -42.20 0.96
C GLU A 40 -6.79 -41.76 2.28
N ASP A 41 -6.67 -40.47 2.66
CA ASP A 41 -7.33 -39.97 3.85
C ASP A 41 -8.85 -39.81 3.67
N MET A 42 -9.34 -39.74 2.43
CA MET A 42 -10.77 -39.65 2.13
C MET A 42 -11.48 -41.00 2.18
N GLU A 43 -10.75 -42.11 2.15
CA GLU A 43 -11.32 -43.47 2.21
C GLU A 43 -11.99 -43.77 3.56
N SER A 44 -11.56 -43.09 4.62
CA SER A 44 -12.17 -43.22 5.95
C SER A 44 -13.30 -42.20 6.12
N PRO A 45 -14.55 -42.62 6.37
CA PRO A 45 -15.69 -41.69 6.47
C PRO A 45 -15.53 -40.61 7.54
N SER A 46 -14.88 -40.94 8.66
CA SER A 46 -14.64 -39.99 9.75
C SER A 46 -13.62 -38.91 9.36
N LYS A 47 -12.58 -39.28 8.61
CA LYS A 47 -11.60 -38.34 8.08
C LYS A 47 -12.17 -37.49 6.96
N ALA A 48 -12.93 -38.08 6.03
CA ALA A 48 -13.59 -37.35 4.95
C ALA A 48 -14.52 -36.26 5.50
N ARG A 49 -15.31 -36.58 6.54
CA ARG A 49 -16.16 -35.60 7.23
C ARG A 49 -15.33 -34.45 7.84
N ARG A 50 -14.23 -34.77 8.52
CA ARG A 50 -13.33 -33.77 9.10
C ARG A 50 -12.72 -32.86 8.03
N ILE A 51 -12.32 -33.42 6.88
CA ILE A 51 -11.77 -32.64 5.76
C ILE A 51 -12.84 -31.69 5.20
N LEU A 52 -14.08 -32.15 5.04
CA LEU A 52 -15.19 -31.32 4.60
C LEU A 52 -15.48 -30.17 5.58
N GLU A 53 -15.48 -30.44 6.89
CA GLU A 53 -15.63 -29.41 7.91
C GLU A 53 -14.50 -28.38 7.84
N LEU A 54 -13.25 -28.83 7.70
CA LEU A 54 -12.08 -27.95 7.53
C LEU A 54 -12.17 -27.11 6.25
N ALA A 55 -12.61 -27.71 5.13
CA ALA A 55 -12.80 -27.03 3.85
C ALA A 55 -13.81 -25.88 4.00
N ASN A 56 -14.95 -26.16 4.62
CA ASN A 56 -16.00 -25.17 4.87
C ASN A 56 -15.48 -24.04 5.76
N GLN A 57 -14.74 -24.35 6.83
CA GLN A 57 -14.13 -23.34 7.71
C GLN A 57 -13.17 -22.43 6.93
N GLN A 58 -12.24 -23.02 6.16
CA GLN A 58 -11.28 -22.26 5.37
C GLN A 58 -11.96 -21.43 4.28
N GLN A 59 -12.97 -21.99 3.61
CA GLN A 59 -13.76 -21.28 2.60
C GLN A 59 -14.49 -20.09 3.20
N ASN A 60 -15.08 -20.23 4.38
CA ASN A 60 -15.79 -19.15 5.08
C ASN A 60 -14.84 -18.00 5.43
N VAL A 61 -13.66 -18.31 5.99
CA VAL A 61 -12.63 -17.31 6.30
C VAL A 61 -12.18 -16.58 5.05
N LYS A 62 -11.83 -17.32 3.98
CA LYS A 62 -11.40 -16.72 2.71
C LYS A 62 -12.50 -15.85 2.10
N SER A 63 -13.75 -16.32 2.10
CA SER A 63 -14.90 -15.59 1.57
C SER A 63 -15.18 -14.30 2.33
N ALA A 64 -15.06 -14.32 3.67
CA ALA A 64 -15.19 -13.13 4.50
C ALA A 64 -14.09 -12.11 4.20
N THR A 65 -12.84 -12.55 4.07
CA THR A 65 -11.71 -11.68 3.69
C THR A 65 -11.91 -11.07 2.30
N ILE A 66 -12.33 -11.85 1.31
CA ILE A 66 -12.61 -11.34 -0.05
C ILE A 66 -13.72 -10.29 -0.01
N LYS A 67 -14.81 -10.52 0.72
CA LYS A 67 -15.91 -9.54 0.88
C LYS A 67 -15.39 -8.25 1.52
N ARG A 68 -14.55 -8.34 2.56
CA ARG A 68 -13.95 -7.18 3.22
C ARG A 68 -13.08 -6.38 2.25
N LEU A 69 -12.17 -7.04 1.55
CA LEU A 69 -11.26 -6.41 0.60
C LEU A 69 -12.01 -5.75 -0.57
N LYS A 70 -13.05 -6.38 -1.10
CA LYS A 70 -13.90 -5.78 -2.14
C LYS A 70 -14.56 -4.48 -1.66
N ARG A 71 -15.09 -4.47 -0.43
CA ARG A 71 -15.72 -3.27 0.16
C ARG A 71 -14.69 -2.15 0.38
N GLU A 72 -13.51 -2.50 0.85
CA GLU A 72 -12.42 -1.53 1.07
C GLU A 72 -11.96 -0.93 -0.27
N ASN A 73 -11.72 -1.77 -1.27
CA ASN A 73 -11.34 -1.33 -2.61
C ASN A 73 -12.42 -0.41 -3.21
N PHE A 74 -13.71 -0.77 -3.11
CA PHE A 74 -14.81 0.09 -3.56
C PHE A 74 -14.83 1.46 -2.85
N ARG A 75 -14.53 1.52 -1.56
CA ARG A 75 -14.43 2.81 -0.83
C ARG A 75 -13.24 3.63 -1.32
N LEU A 76 -12.11 2.99 -1.56
CA LEU A 76 -10.91 3.65 -2.07
C LEU A 76 -11.13 4.19 -3.49
N THR A 77 -11.71 3.40 -4.40
CA THR A 77 -12.01 3.86 -5.76
C THR A 77 -12.98 5.03 -5.76
N LYS A 78 -14.02 5.00 -4.89
CA LYS A 78 -14.94 6.13 -4.73
C LYS A 78 -14.22 7.39 -4.22
N LYS A 79 -13.27 7.24 -3.29
CA LYS A 79 -12.46 8.36 -2.79
C LYS A 79 -11.57 8.94 -3.88
N VAL A 80 -10.92 8.09 -4.68
CA VAL A 80 -10.10 8.50 -5.83
C VAL A 80 -10.95 9.27 -6.84
N ALA A 81 -12.12 8.75 -7.21
CA ALA A 81 -13.02 9.42 -8.15
C ALA A 81 -13.49 10.79 -7.62
N SER A 82 -13.81 10.89 -6.33
CA SER A 82 -14.16 12.16 -5.68
C SER A 82 -13.00 13.17 -5.73
N LEU A 83 -11.78 12.73 -5.40
CA LEU A 83 -10.59 13.60 -5.48
C LEU A 83 -10.28 14.03 -6.92
N GLN A 84 -10.46 13.15 -7.91
CA GLN A 84 -10.31 13.50 -9.32
C GLN A 84 -11.35 14.52 -9.78
N SER A 85 -12.62 14.36 -9.38
CA SER A 85 -13.67 15.34 -9.65
C SER A 85 -13.33 16.69 -9.01
N LEU A 86 -12.85 16.69 -7.76
CA LEU A 86 -12.45 17.91 -7.07
C LEU A 86 -11.27 18.58 -7.78
N LEU A 87 -10.28 17.81 -8.25
CA LEU A 87 -9.17 18.34 -9.04
C LEU A 87 -9.64 18.93 -10.36
N GLN A 88 -10.59 18.29 -11.06
CA GLN A 88 -11.19 18.86 -12.26
C GLN A 88 -11.95 20.15 -11.96
N ASP A 89 -12.73 20.19 -10.88
CA ASP A 89 -13.42 21.41 -10.45
C ASP A 89 -12.42 22.52 -10.11
N ILE A 90 -11.34 22.19 -9.42
CA ILE A 90 -10.26 23.13 -9.11
C ILE A 90 -9.60 23.59 -10.41
N GLN A 91 -9.29 22.70 -11.35
CA GLN A 91 -8.72 23.08 -12.65
C GLN A 91 -9.67 24.02 -13.39
N ASN A 92 -10.94 23.65 -13.51
CA ASN A 92 -11.97 24.45 -14.17
C ASN A 92 -12.20 25.81 -13.50
N LYS A 93 -12.05 25.90 -12.16
CA LYS A 93 -12.22 27.15 -11.39
C LYS A 93 -10.93 27.98 -11.29
N LEU A 94 -9.76 27.35 -11.32
CA LEU A 94 -8.45 28.00 -11.42
C LEU A 94 -8.10 28.37 -12.87
N LEU A 95 -8.99 28.11 -13.83
CA LEU A 95 -8.99 28.83 -15.10
C LEU A 95 -9.26 30.31 -14.80
N ILE A 96 -8.19 31.02 -14.48
CA ILE A 96 -7.82 32.15 -15.31
C ILE A 96 -7.86 31.58 -16.74
N THR A 97 -9.02 31.69 -17.40
CA THR A 97 -9.22 31.32 -18.79
C THR A 97 -8.04 31.86 -19.59
N GLU A 98 -7.60 31.21 -20.67
CA GLU A 98 -6.51 31.76 -21.50
C GLU A 98 -6.82 33.23 -21.90
N SER A 99 -8.11 33.56 -22.06
CA SER A 99 -8.62 34.93 -22.17
C SER A 99 -8.44 35.79 -20.92
N ALA A 100 -8.74 35.29 -19.71
CA ALA A 100 -8.49 36.01 -18.47
C ALA A 100 -6.99 36.20 -18.21
N LYS A 101 -6.15 35.25 -18.65
CA LYS A 101 -4.69 35.34 -18.57
C LYS A 101 -4.20 36.43 -19.50
N SER A 102 -4.66 36.45 -20.76
CA SER A 102 -4.33 37.54 -21.70
C SER A 102 -4.87 38.88 -21.23
N ILE A 103 -6.08 38.94 -20.64
CA ILE A 103 -6.65 40.18 -20.09
C ILE A 103 -5.82 40.65 -18.91
N LEU A 104 -5.40 39.78 -18.00
CA LEU A 104 -4.54 40.14 -16.88
C LEU A 104 -3.13 40.52 -17.35
N GLU A 105 -2.56 39.82 -18.31
CA GLU A 105 -1.25 40.14 -18.90
C GLU A 105 -1.26 41.44 -19.70
N VAL A 106 -2.41 41.89 -20.24
CA VAL A 106 -2.58 43.19 -20.91
C VAL A 106 -2.92 44.30 -19.90
N SER A 107 -3.78 44.01 -18.93
CA SER A 107 -4.23 44.99 -17.91
C SER A 107 -3.16 45.26 -16.86
N ILE A 108 -2.24 44.31 -16.67
CA ILE A 108 -1.17 44.36 -15.69
C ILE A 108 0.14 44.22 -16.47
N GLN A 109 0.46 45.23 -17.28
CA GLN A 109 1.79 45.36 -17.91
C GLN A 109 2.64 46.34 -17.12
N GLY A 110 3.94 46.04 -17.01
CA GLY A 110 4.92 46.90 -16.34
C GLY A 110 4.99 46.69 -14.82
N THR A 111 5.35 47.75 -14.10
CA THR A 111 5.63 47.73 -12.66
C THR A 111 4.52 47.15 -11.76
N PRO A 112 3.20 47.26 -12.06
CA PRO A 112 2.15 46.65 -11.24
C PRO A 112 2.16 45.11 -11.26
N ALA A 113 2.63 44.50 -12.36
CA ALA A 113 2.67 43.04 -12.52
C ALA A 113 3.71 42.42 -11.61
N GLU A 114 4.89 43.03 -11.57
CA GLU A 114 6.00 42.60 -10.74
C GLU A 114 5.69 42.73 -9.25
N LEU A 115 4.94 43.77 -8.86
CA LEU A 115 4.45 43.97 -7.49
C LEU A 115 3.41 42.92 -7.10
N LEU A 116 2.49 42.58 -7.99
CA LEU A 116 1.51 41.52 -7.72
C LEU A 116 2.18 40.15 -7.64
N LEU A 117 3.08 39.84 -8.58
CA LEU A 117 3.83 38.59 -8.59
C LEU A 117 4.74 38.44 -7.37
N SER A 118 5.40 39.50 -6.94
CA SER A 118 6.20 39.48 -5.70
C SER A 118 5.29 39.24 -4.50
N ARG A 119 4.16 39.95 -4.36
CA ARG A 119 3.20 39.79 -3.25
C ARG A 119 2.62 38.36 -3.16
N LEU A 120 2.34 37.72 -4.30
CA LEU A 120 1.89 36.33 -4.35
C LEU A 120 2.98 35.33 -3.90
N LYS A 121 4.25 35.58 -4.22
CA LYS A 121 5.37 34.69 -3.88
C LYS A 121 5.72 34.68 -2.39
N LYS A 122 5.42 35.77 -1.65
CA LYS A 122 5.75 35.89 -0.21
C LYS A 122 4.64 36.58 0.58
N PRO A 123 3.53 35.87 0.87
CA PRO A 123 2.44 36.43 1.65
C PRO A 123 2.94 36.78 3.07
N GLY A 124 2.73 38.03 3.49
CA GLY A 124 3.05 38.49 4.85
C GLY A 124 4.48 38.98 5.09
N SER A 125 5.36 38.95 4.09
CA SER A 125 6.69 39.58 4.21
C SER A 125 6.60 41.10 3.98
N LYS A 126 7.33 41.90 4.78
CA LYS A 126 7.54 43.34 4.47
C LYS A 126 8.38 43.42 3.19
N GLN A 127 7.73 43.54 2.05
CA GLN A 127 8.40 43.63 0.76
C GLN A 127 9.11 44.97 0.60
N GLU A 128 10.30 44.91 0.01
CA GLU A 128 11.11 46.07 -0.31
C GLU A 128 10.60 46.68 -1.62
N TYR A 129 9.82 47.76 -1.50
CA TYR A 129 9.30 48.49 -2.65
C TYR A 129 10.43 49.27 -3.35
N PRO A 130 10.43 49.37 -4.69
CA PRO A 130 11.42 50.14 -5.42
C PRO A 130 11.40 51.61 -4.98
N ALA A 131 12.56 52.26 -5.02
CA ALA A 131 12.77 53.59 -4.45
C ALA A 131 11.80 54.64 -5.03
N GLU A 132 11.52 54.55 -6.33
CA GLU A 132 10.59 55.44 -7.03
C GLU A 132 9.17 55.36 -6.47
N LEU A 133 8.66 54.15 -6.18
CA LEU A 133 7.33 53.97 -5.61
C LEU A 133 7.26 54.40 -4.15
N ARG A 134 8.34 54.23 -3.39
CA ARG A 134 8.44 54.76 -2.03
C ARG A 134 8.40 56.28 -2.03
N ALA A 135 9.17 56.91 -2.90
CA ALA A 135 9.18 58.36 -3.07
C ALA A 135 7.78 58.86 -3.46
N PHE A 136 7.16 58.24 -4.47
CA PHE A 136 5.81 58.57 -4.92
C PHE A 136 4.77 58.44 -3.80
N ALA A 137 4.77 57.33 -3.06
CA ALA A 137 3.84 57.11 -1.96
C ALA A 137 4.02 58.12 -0.82
N LEU A 138 5.26 58.49 -0.50
CA LEU A 138 5.54 59.54 0.49
C LEU A 138 5.03 60.90 0.04
N THR A 139 5.23 61.28 -1.23
CA THR A 139 4.64 62.51 -1.78
C THR A 139 3.12 62.45 -1.79
N LEU A 140 2.51 61.34 -2.20
CA LEU A 140 1.05 61.20 -2.23
C LEU A 140 0.45 61.26 -0.83
N HIS A 141 1.12 60.64 0.15
CA HIS A 141 0.74 60.72 1.56
C HIS A 141 0.83 62.16 2.09
N PHE A 142 1.86 62.91 1.70
CA PHE A 142 2.04 64.30 2.10
C PHE A 142 0.91 65.23 1.58
N TYR A 143 0.42 64.98 0.37
CA TYR A 143 -0.66 65.78 -0.24
C TYR A 143 -2.06 65.21 -0.02
N SER A 144 -2.19 63.99 0.52
CA SER A 144 -3.47 63.45 0.96
C SER A 144 -3.92 64.21 2.20
N SER A 145 -5.10 64.83 2.15
CA SER A 145 -5.73 65.33 3.37
C SER A 145 -5.89 64.19 4.37
N LYS A 146 -5.69 64.49 5.66
CA LYS A 146 -5.98 63.55 6.75
C LYS A 146 -7.48 63.29 6.89
#